data_AF-A0A4D8RZH2-F1
#
_entry.id   AF-A0A4D8RZH2-F1
#
_cell.length_a   1.000
_cell.length_b   1.000
_cell.length_c   1.000
_cell.angle_alpha   90.00
_cell.angle_beta   90.00
_cell.angle_gamma   90.00
#
_symmetry.space_group_name_H-M   'P 1'
#
loop_
_entity.id
_entity.type
_entity.pdbx_description
1 polymer ?
#
loop_
_entity_poly.entity_id
_entity_poly.type
_entity_poly.pdbx_seq_one_letter_code
_entity_poly.pdbx_strand_id
1 'polypeptide(L)'
;MEGAGEAAAHVIAAASVLKNLNELTEESLEVVRKYVDNWILSVIPLDYIPGMAEYLGGKLTKSILDVFEDVSEEELGETLEMITLAKKSLDSGDVPFNFAEVEVRIERVFRALGLEMNDFGRFLENSNIVEKMKRTVTLFTLAIGISSVRDRIWIVESQ
;
A
#
# COMPACT_ATOMS: atom_id res chain seq x y z
N MET A 1 3.44 -6.98 14.60
CA MET A 1 4.87 -7.28 14.50
C MET A 1 5.59 -5.98 14.22
N GLU A 2 6.67 -5.68 14.93
CA GLU A 2 7.57 -4.57 14.55
C GLU A 2 8.41 -5.03 13.35
N GLY A 3 8.68 -4.12 12.41
CA GLY A 3 9.53 -4.39 11.24
C GLY A 3 8.85 -5.13 10.08
N ALA A 4 7.53 -5.34 10.15
CA ALA A 4 6.79 -6.00 9.06
C ALA A 4 6.69 -5.14 7.79
N GLY A 5 6.58 -3.82 7.96
CA GLY A 5 6.57 -2.85 6.87
C GLY A 5 7.95 -2.71 6.22
N GLU A 6 9.00 -2.61 7.04
CA GLU A 6 10.39 -2.59 6.54
C GLU A 6 10.71 -3.87 5.75
N ALA A 7 10.37 -5.04 6.31
CA ALA A 7 10.59 -6.31 5.63
C ALA A 7 9.81 -6.41 4.30
N ALA A 8 8.57 -5.91 4.26
CA ALA A 8 7.80 -5.86 3.01
C ALA A 8 8.46 -4.94 1.98
N ALA A 9 8.89 -3.73 2.37
CA ALA A 9 9.56 -2.80 1.48
C ALA A 9 10.85 -3.40 0.89
N HIS A 10 11.67 -4.06 1.72
CA HIS A 10 12.91 -4.69 1.27
C HIS A 10 12.66 -5.82 0.24
N VAL A 11 11.66 -6.66 0.48
CA VAL A 11 11.28 -7.74 -0.46
C VAL A 11 10.72 -7.18 -1.77
N ILE A 12 9.88 -6.14 -1.71
CA ILE A 12 9.36 -5.48 -2.91
C ILE A 12 10.53 -4.84 -3.69
N ALA A 13 11.49 -4.20 -3.01
CA ALA A 13 12.66 -3.58 -3.65
C ALA A 13 13.53 -4.61 -4.36
N ALA A 14 13.84 -5.74 -3.70
CA ALA A 14 14.56 -6.85 -4.31
C ALA A 14 13.83 -7.38 -5.56
N ALA A 15 12.51 -7.55 -5.49
CA ALA A 15 11.71 -7.99 -6.64
C ALA A 15 11.66 -6.94 -7.77
N SER A 16 11.65 -5.64 -7.45
CA SER A 16 11.74 -4.56 -8.44
C SER A 16 13.09 -4.57 -9.17
N VAL A 17 14.19 -4.87 -8.48
CA VAL A 17 15.50 -5.08 -9.12
C VAL A 17 15.44 -6.27 -10.08
N LEU A 18 14.89 -7.42 -9.66
CA LEU A 18 14.73 -8.59 -10.53
C LEU A 18 13.88 -8.28 -11.76
N LYS A 19 12.82 -7.49 -11.60
CA LYS A 19 11.99 -6.99 -12.71
C LYS A 19 12.82 -6.22 -13.73
N ASN A 20 13.67 -5.31 -13.27
CA ASN A 20 14.52 -4.50 -14.14
C ASN A 20 15.63 -5.30 -14.84
N LEU A 21 16.03 -6.44 -14.26
CA LEU A 21 16.97 -7.38 -14.86
C LEU A 21 16.29 -8.39 -15.80
N ASN A 22 14.96 -8.35 -15.96
CA ASN A 22 14.16 -9.39 -16.62
C ASN A 22 14.33 -10.79 -16.00
N GLU A 23 14.58 -10.86 -14.70
CA GLU A 23 14.76 -12.10 -13.93
C GLU A 23 13.61 -12.36 -12.94
N LEU A 24 12.56 -11.54 -12.97
CA LEU A 24 11.40 -11.71 -12.10
C LEU A 24 10.62 -12.98 -12.45
N THR A 25 10.42 -13.85 -11.46
CA THR A 25 9.65 -15.09 -11.60
C THR A 25 8.32 -15.03 -10.84
N GLU A 26 7.42 -15.97 -11.14
CA GLU A 26 6.18 -16.15 -10.37
C GLU A 26 6.46 -16.46 -8.89
N GLU A 27 7.50 -17.25 -8.60
CA GLU A 27 7.91 -17.57 -7.23
C GLU A 27 8.37 -16.30 -6.48
N SER A 28 9.13 -15.41 -7.14
CA SER A 28 9.49 -14.12 -6.54
C SER A 28 8.25 -13.27 -6.22
N LEU A 29 7.25 -13.27 -7.10
CA LEU A 29 5.99 -12.57 -6.86
C LEU A 29 5.17 -13.17 -5.73
N GLU A 30 5.17 -14.50 -5.58
CA GLU A 30 4.55 -15.15 -4.42
C GLU A 30 5.21 -14.75 -3.10
N VAL A 31 6.54 -14.61 -3.09
CA VAL A 31 7.26 -14.08 -1.92
C VAL A 31 6.84 -12.63 -1.64
N VAL A 32 6.75 -11.77 -2.65
CA VAL A 32 6.25 -10.39 -2.49
C VAL A 32 4.84 -10.39 -1.89
N ARG A 33 3.91 -11.15 -2.47
CA ARG A 33 2.53 -11.27 -1.98
C ARG A 33 2.48 -11.71 -0.51
N LYS A 34 3.26 -12.73 -0.14
CA LYS A 34 3.34 -13.21 1.24
C LYS A 34 3.79 -12.14 2.23
N TYR A 35 4.79 -11.34 1.88
CA TYR A 35 5.28 -10.27 2.76
C TYR A 35 4.30 -9.10 2.84
N VAL A 36 3.65 -8.75 1.72
CA VAL A 36 2.57 -7.77 1.70
C VAL A 36 1.40 -8.23 2.58
N ASP A 37 0.96 -9.49 2.45
CA ASP A 37 -0.10 -10.06 3.28
C ASP A 37 0.27 -10.04 4.76
N ASN A 38 1.51 -10.41 5.10
CA ASN A 38 2.01 -10.34 6.48
C ASN A 38 1.97 -8.92 7.05
N TRP A 39 2.31 -7.92 6.23
CA TRP A 39 2.16 -6.51 6.63
C TRP A 39 0.68 -6.14 6.79
N ILE A 40 -0.20 -6.50 5.85
CA ILE A 40 -1.65 -6.23 5.95
C ILE A 40 -2.23 -6.82 7.24
N LEU A 41 -1.84 -8.03 7.62
CA LEU A 41 -2.25 -8.66 8.88
C LEU A 41 -1.90 -7.81 10.12
N SER A 42 -0.87 -6.98 10.04
CA SER A 42 -0.49 -6.06 11.13
C SER A 42 -1.35 -4.80 11.23
N VAL A 43 -2.17 -4.52 10.21
CA VAL A 43 -3.02 -3.32 10.09
C VAL A 43 -4.53 -3.66 10.27
N ILE A 44 -4.89 -4.94 10.30
CA ILE A 44 -6.27 -5.39 10.53
C ILE A 44 -6.71 -5.13 11.99
N PRO A 45 -7.99 -4.80 12.25
CA PRO A 45 -9.14 -4.77 11.31
C PRO A 45 -9.21 -3.49 10.48
N LEU A 46 -9.66 -3.57 9.23
CA LEU A 46 -9.80 -2.40 8.36
C LEU A 46 -11.21 -1.81 8.42
N ASP A 47 -11.32 -0.47 8.37
CA ASP A 47 -12.58 0.27 8.30
C ASP A 47 -13.09 0.31 6.85
N TYR A 48 -13.42 -0.88 6.36
CA TYR A 48 -13.82 -1.13 4.97
C TYR A 48 -15.25 -0.67 4.69
N ILE A 49 -15.45 -0.01 3.54
CA ILE A 49 -16.76 0.29 2.97
C ILE A 49 -16.96 -0.56 1.70
N PRO A 50 -18.11 -1.22 1.52
CA PRO A 50 -18.41 -1.93 0.29
C PRO A 50 -18.16 -1.08 -0.97
N GLY A 51 -17.49 -1.67 -1.96
CA GLY A 51 -17.12 -0.97 -3.21
C GLY A 51 -15.77 -0.24 -3.17
N MET A 52 -15.07 -0.20 -2.03
CA MET A 52 -13.73 0.40 -1.93
C MET A 52 -12.72 -0.33 -2.80
N ALA A 53 -12.62 -1.65 -2.66
CA ALA A 53 -11.62 -2.44 -3.36
C ALA A 53 -11.82 -2.41 -4.88
N GLU A 54 -13.07 -2.54 -5.35
CA GLU A 54 -13.42 -2.52 -6.77
C GLU A 54 -13.07 -1.18 -7.42
N TYR A 55 -13.37 -0.08 -6.73
CA TYR A 55 -13.06 1.25 -7.23
C TYR A 55 -11.57 1.55 -7.25
N LEU A 56 -10.88 1.21 -6.16
CA LEU A 56 -9.44 1.37 -6.06
C LEU A 56 -8.72 0.53 -7.12
N GLY A 57 -9.12 -0.72 -7.30
CA GLY A 57 -8.59 -1.62 -8.32
C GLY A 57 -8.81 -1.11 -9.75
N GLY A 58 -9.98 -0.53 -10.03
CA GLY A 58 -10.28 0.09 -11.33
C GLY A 58 -9.43 1.34 -11.63
N LYS A 59 -8.91 2.02 -10.60
CA LYS A 59 -8.11 3.25 -10.70
C LYS A 59 -6.61 3.02 -10.68
N LEU A 60 -6.15 2.00 -9.95
CA LEU A 60 -4.75 1.60 -9.96
C LEU A 60 -4.30 1.37 -11.41
N THR A 61 -3.07 1.73 -11.74
CA THR A 61 -2.51 1.47 -13.08
C THR A 61 -1.14 0.80 -13.01
N LYS A 62 -0.41 1.00 -11.91
CA LYS A 62 0.92 0.46 -11.68
C LYS A 62 0.90 -0.76 -10.73
N SER A 63 1.94 -1.59 -10.83
CA SER A 63 2.22 -2.68 -9.87
C SER A 63 2.92 -2.11 -8.63
N ILE A 64 2.90 -2.85 -7.51
CA ILE A 64 3.68 -2.49 -6.33
C ILE A 64 5.19 -2.37 -6.63
N LEU A 65 5.70 -3.13 -7.61
CA LEU A 65 7.10 -3.11 -8.00
C LEU A 65 7.52 -1.79 -8.70
N ASP A 66 6.56 -1.03 -9.21
CA ASP A 66 6.78 0.26 -9.90
C ASP A 66 6.88 1.43 -8.91
N VAL A 67 6.60 1.20 -7.62
CA VAL A 67 6.63 2.26 -6.60
C VAL A 67 8.01 2.93 -6.47
N PHE A 68 9.08 2.18 -6.77
CA PHE A 68 10.46 2.64 -6.64
C PHE A 68 10.95 3.58 -7.74
N GLU A 69 10.10 3.88 -8.74
CA GLU A 69 10.35 4.97 -9.68
C GLU A 69 10.36 6.33 -8.96
N ASP A 70 9.53 6.49 -7.92
CA ASP A 70 9.26 7.77 -7.27
C ASP A 70 9.50 7.77 -5.74
N VAL A 71 9.62 6.59 -5.13
CA VAL A 71 9.73 6.40 -3.67
C VAL A 71 10.93 5.51 -3.36
N SER A 72 11.77 5.85 -2.38
CA SER A 72 12.89 4.98 -2.00
C SER A 72 12.42 3.76 -1.18
N GLU A 73 13.25 2.72 -1.10
CA GLU A 73 13.02 1.57 -0.23
C GLU A 73 12.83 1.98 1.23
N GLU A 74 13.73 2.81 1.75
CA GLU A 74 13.68 3.36 3.10
C GLU A 74 12.37 4.14 3.32
N GLU A 75 12.00 5.01 2.37
CA GLU A 75 10.76 5.79 2.48
C GLU A 75 9.51 4.90 2.48
N LEU A 76 9.47 3.86 1.64
CA LEU A 76 8.36 2.91 1.65
C LEU A 76 8.31 2.14 2.98
N GLY A 77 9.45 1.64 3.47
CA GLY A 77 9.55 0.92 4.74
C GLY A 77 9.06 1.76 5.92
N GLU A 78 9.57 2.99 6.05
CA GLU A 78 9.11 3.97 7.04
C GLU A 78 7.60 4.21 6.93
N THR A 79 7.08 4.39 5.70
CA THR A 79 5.66 4.62 5.47
C THR A 79 4.81 3.45 5.95
N LEU A 80 5.19 2.21 5.60
CA LEU A 80 4.45 1.01 6.00
C LEU A 80 4.48 0.79 7.54
N GLU A 81 5.57 1.14 8.21
CA GLU A 81 5.67 1.13 9.67
C GLU A 81 4.82 2.23 10.31
N MET A 82 4.90 3.46 9.81
CA MET A 82 4.08 4.58 10.29
C MET A 82 2.59 4.27 10.19
N ILE A 83 2.15 3.60 9.12
CA ILE A 83 0.75 3.17 8.95
C ILE A 83 0.35 2.16 10.02
N THR A 84 1.23 1.20 10.32
CA THR A 84 1.00 0.19 11.37
C THR A 84 0.84 0.86 12.75
N LEU A 85 1.69 1.85 13.05
CA LEU A 85 1.64 2.60 14.32
C LEU A 85 0.41 3.52 14.41
N ALA A 86 0.10 4.23 13.32
CA ALA A 86 -1.09 5.06 13.22
C ALA A 86 -2.36 4.23 13.42
N LYS A 87 -2.42 3.05 12.80
CA LYS A 87 -3.56 2.15 12.94
C LYS A 87 -3.78 1.68 14.37
N LYS A 88 -2.71 1.25 15.06
CA LYS A 88 -2.78 0.83 16.48
C LYS A 88 -3.33 1.94 17.38
N SER A 89 -2.89 3.17 17.14
CA SER A 89 -3.36 4.34 17.89
C SER A 89 -4.84 4.61 17.62
N LEU A 90 -5.26 4.61 16.35
CA LEU A 90 -6.66 4.80 15.95
C LEU A 90 -7.59 3.72 16.51
N ASP A 91 -7.13 2.48 16.64
CA ASP A 91 -7.89 1.38 17.24
C ASP A 91 -8.04 1.50 18.74
N SER A 92 -7.08 2.18 19.39
CA SER A 92 -7.14 2.50 20.81
C SER A 92 -8.05 3.71 21.10
N GLY A 93 -8.56 4.36 20.04
CA GLY A 93 -9.40 5.56 20.12
C GLY A 93 -8.60 6.87 20.13
N ASP A 94 -7.29 6.80 19.96
CA ASP A 94 -6.39 7.95 19.97
C ASP A 94 -6.17 8.51 18.57
N VAL A 95 -6.05 9.84 18.47
CA VAL A 95 -5.65 10.52 17.24
C VAL A 95 -4.11 10.60 17.20
N PRO A 96 -3.44 10.00 16.20
CA PRO A 96 -1.99 10.07 16.10
C PRO A 96 -1.53 11.52 15.88
N PHE A 97 -0.64 12.03 16.73
CA PHE A 97 -0.13 13.40 16.61
C PHE A 97 0.56 13.69 15.28
N ASN A 98 1.14 12.66 14.65
CA ASN A 98 1.84 12.73 13.38
C ASN A 98 0.96 12.29 12.19
N PHE A 99 -0.36 12.20 12.33
CA PHE A 99 -1.20 11.71 11.22
C PHE A 99 -1.11 12.57 9.95
N ALA A 100 -0.87 13.88 10.08
CA ALA A 100 -0.62 14.74 8.92
C ALA A 100 0.61 14.30 8.11
N GLU A 101 1.67 13.83 8.78
CA GLU A 101 2.84 13.26 8.11
C GLU A 101 2.50 11.94 7.42
N VAL A 102 1.70 11.10 8.09
CA VAL A 102 1.19 9.85 7.52
C VAL A 102 0.41 10.11 6.23
N GLU A 103 -0.47 11.12 6.20
CA GLU A 103 -1.22 11.50 4.99
C GLU A 103 -0.30 11.93 3.85
N VAL A 104 0.74 12.71 4.12
CA VAL A 104 1.73 13.13 3.11
C VAL A 104 2.47 11.92 2.54
N ARG A 105 2.90 10.97 3.39
CA ARG A 105 3.57 9.74 2.96
C ARG A 105 2.65 8.85 2.11
N ILE A 106 1.40 8.68 2.54
CA ILE A 106 0.36 7.98 1.77
C ILE A 106 0.21 8.61 0.38
N GLU A 107 0.09 9.94 0.30
CA GLU A 107 -0.10 10.64 -0.96
C GLU A 107 1.08 10.47 -1.91
N ARG A 108 2.32 10.41 -1.40
CA ARG A 108 3.50 10.13 -2.21
C ARG A 108 3.46 8.73 -2.81
N VAL A 109 3.18 7.71 -2.00
CA VAL A 109 3.08 6.32 -2.48
C VAL A 109 1.88 6.13 -3.41
N PHE A 110 0.74 6.78 -3.16
CA PHE A 110 -0.40 6.79 -4.07
C PHE A 110 -0.03 7.33 -5.45
N ARG A 111 0.64 8.48 -5.51
CA ARG A 111 1.12 9.03 -6.79
C ARG A 111 2.07 8.07 -7.50
N ALA A 112 2.99 7.45 -6.76
CA ALA A 112 3.89 6.44 -7.30
C ALA A 112 3.16 5.21 -7.86
N LEU A 113 1.97 4.88 -7.36
CA LEU A 113 1.08 3.83 -7.85
C LEU A 113 0.07 4.30 -8.92
N GLY A 114 0.14 5.57 -9.32
CA GLY A 114 -0.77 6.19 -10.29
C GLY A 114 -2.17 6.48 -9.74
N LEU A 115 -2.27 6.78 -8.44
CA LEU A 115 -3.49 7.14 -7.74
C LEU A 115 -3.45 8.60 -7.26
N GLU A 116 -4.62 9.21 -7.16
CA GLU A 116 -4.80 10.54 -6.58
C GLU A 116 -5.73 10.46 -5.37
N MET A 117 -5.33 11.06 -4.23
CA MET A 117 -6.14 11.00 -3.00
C MET A 117 -7.53 11.60 -3.18
N ASN A 118 -7.64 12.62 -4.04
CA ASN A 118 -8.89 13.30 -4.38
C ASN A 118 -9.92 12.37 -5.03
N ASP A 119 -9.51 11.28 -5.69
CA ASP A 119 -10.43 10.32 -6.29
C ASP A 119 -11.26 9.57 -5.25
N PHE A 120 -10.85 9.59 -3.98
CA PHE A 120 -11.48 8.83 -2.90
C PHE A 120 -12.41 9.68 -2.03
N GLY A 121 -12.75 10.90 -2.44
CA GLY A 121 -13.64 11.81 -1.71
C GLY A 121 -14.92 11.12 -1.24
N ARG A 122 -15.57 10.32 -2.10
CA ARG A 122 -16.80 9.57 -1.77
C ARG A 122 -16.69 8.62 -0.56
N PHE A 123 -15.49 8.19 -0.21
CA PHE A 123 -15.25 7.32 0.95
C PHE A 123 -14.82 8.10 2.19
N LEU A 124 -14.28 9.30 2.00
CA LEU A 124 -13.69 10.14 3.05
C LEU A 124 -14.61 11.28 3.50
N GLU A 125 -15.52 11.71 2.62
CA GLU A 125 -16.50 12.76 2.86
C GLU A 125 -17.49 12.37 3.97
N ASN A 126 -17.91 13.38 4.75
CA ASN A 126 -18.90 13.27 5.83
C ASN A 126 -18.51 12.33 7.00
N SER A 127 -17.29 11.83 7.02
CA SER A 127 -16.75 11.06 8.14
C SER A 127 -16.28 12.01 9.25
N ASN A 128 -16.43 11.60 10.51
CA ASN A 128 -15.70 12.28 11.57
C ASN A 128 -14.18 12.11 11.36
N ILE A 129 -13.37 12.95 12.00
CA ILE A 129 -11.92 12.97 11.74
C ILE A 129 -11.25 11.60 11.97
N VAL A 130 -11.60 10.89 13.04
CA VAL A 130 -11.02 9.58 13.37
C VAL A 130 -11.39 8.53 12.31
N GLU A 131 -12.66 8.53 11.91
CA GLU A 131 -13.16 7.64 10.87
C GLU A 131 -12.53 7.93 9.51
N LYS A 132 -12.35 9.21 9.17
CA LYS A 132 -11.61 9.62 7.97
C LYS A 132 -10.18 9.07 8.00
N MET A 133 -9.47 9.21 9.12
CA MET A 133 -8.11 8.70 9.29
C MET A 133 -8.04 7.18 9.12
N LYS A 134 -8.96 6.45 9.76
CA LYS A 134 -9.08 4.99 9.63
C LYS A 134 -9.36 4.53 8.19
N ARG A 135 -10.24 5.23 7.49
CA ARG A 135 -10.56 4.97 6.08
C ARG A 135 -9.40 5.31 5.16
N THR A 136 -8.64 6.38 5.42
CA THR A 136 -7.40 6.70 4.70
C THR A 136 -6.38 5.58 4.82
N VAL A 137 -6.13 5.08 6.05
CA VAL A 137 -5.27 3.91 6.27
C VAL A 137 -5.79 2.69 5.53
N THR A 138 -7.10 2.43 5.58
CA THR A 138 -7.73 1.30 4.89
C THR A 138 -7.54 1.37 3.38
N LEU A 139 -7.81 2.53 2.76
CA LEU A 139 -7.57 2.73 1.32
C LEU A 139 -6.10 2.50 0.96
N PHE A 140 -5.19 2.98 1.79
CA PHE A 140 -3.77 2.77 1.59
C PHE A 140 -3.39 1.29 1.64
N THR A 141 -3.82 0.58 2.69
CA THR A 141 -3.59 -0.86 2.85
C THR A 141 -4.15 -1.67 1.68
N LEU A 142 -5.36 -1.33 1.22
CA LEU A 142 -5.94 -1.97 0.03
C LEU A 142 -5.16 -1.66 -1.25
N ALA A 143 -4.60 -0.46 -1.40
CA ALA A 143 -3.83 -0.10 -2.59
C ALA A 143 -2.57 -0.94 -2.70
N ILE A 144 -1.86 -1.10 -1.57
CA ILE A 144 -0.67 -1.96 -1.48
C ILE A 144 -1.04 -3.43 -1.79
N GLY A 145 -2.12 -3.94 -1.18
CA GLY A 145 -2.59 -5.31 -1.43
C GLY A 145 -3.03 -5.57 -2.87
N ILE A 146 -3.78 -4.66 -3.48
CA ILE A 146 -4.25 -4.84 -4.87
C ILE A 146 -3.10 -4.65 -5.86
N SER A 147 -2.19 -3.70 -5.62
CA SER A 147 -1.03 -3.48 -6.50
C SER A 147 -0.01 -4.62 -6.44
N SER A 148 0.06 -5.38 -5.35
CA SER A 148 0.96 -6.54 -5.22
C SER A 148 0.51 -7.78 -5.98
N VAL A 149 -0.76 -7.86 -6.35
CA VAL A 149 -1.31 -8.91 -7.22
C VAL A 149 -1.51 -8.43 -8.66
N ARG A 150 -1.21 -7.16 -8.93
CA ARG A 150 -1.38 -6.53 -10.24
C ARG A 150 -0.13 -6.72 -11.08
N ASP A 151 0.07 -7.94 -11.55
CA ASP A 151 1.22 -8.26 -12.38
C ASP A 151 0.92 -7.93 -13.84
N ARG A 152 1.55 -6.86 -14.37
CA ARG A 152 1.61 -6.59 -15.82
C ARG A 152 2.64 -7.49 -16.52
N ILE A 153 2.81 -8.73 -16.07
CA ILE A 153 3.70 -9.68 -16.74
C ILE A 153 2.98 -10.13 -18.02
N TRP A 154 3.08 -9.29 -19.04
CA TRP A 154 2.77 -9.63 -20.42
C TRP A 154 4.12 -9.81 -21.11
N ILE A 155 4.71 -10.99 -20.91
CA ILE A 155 5.90 -11.36 -21.68
C ILE A 155 5.38 -11.66 -23.09
N VAL A 156 5.87 -10.92 -24.08
CA VAL A 156 5.48 -10.99 -25.50
C VAL A 156 5.61 -12.41 -26.09
N GLU A 157 6.29 -13.32 -25.39
CA GLU A 157 6.48 -14.73 -25.76
C GLU A 157 5.35 -15.68 -25.29
N SER A 158 4.28 -15.16 -24.67
CA SER A 158 3.14 -15.97 -24.20
C SER A 158 1.97 -16.09 -25.21
N GLN A 159 2.22 -15.81 -26.51
CA GLN A 159 1.28 -16.04 -27.61
C GLN A 159 1.73 -17.16 -28.54
#